data_AF-A0A0S4QZ04-F1
#
_entry.id   AF-A0A0S4QZ04-F1
#
_cell.length_a   1.000
_cell.length_b   1.000
_cell.length_c   1.000
_cell.angle_alpha   90.00
_cell.angle_beta   90.00
_cell.angle_gamma   90.00
#
_symmetry.space_group_name_H-M   'P 1'
#
loop_
_entity.id
_entity.type
_entity.pdbx_description
1 polymer ?
#
loop_
_entity_poly.entity_id
_entity_poly.type
_entity_poly.pdbx_seq_one_letter_code
_entity_poly.pdbx_strand_id
1 'polypeptide(L)'
;MHGSEATDRVLVVLREAAEHPDNEALDADLIPYFPGGCPDTAPDGWPHGTVDYGAPHAITVCPRCVESWRVDHRVSQPFPVPAGTPLILLFPWAAAQPVAATSDGGSRPANPGPAPVDTSA
;
A
#
# COMPACT_ATOMS: atom_id res chain seq x y z
N MET A 1 -7.20 -5.84 -25.32
CA MET A 1 -7.57 -6.03 -23.91
C MET A 1 -8.04 -4.68 -23.39
N HIS A 2 -9.35 -4.48 -23.31
CA HIS A 2 -9.92 -3.25 -22.74
C HIS A 2 -10.13 -3.53 -21.25
N GLY A 3 -9.27 -2.96 -20.41
CA GLY A 3 -9.48 -2.99 -18.96
C GLY A 3 -10.79 -2.28 -18.64
N SER A 4 -11.62 -2.94 -17.83
CA SER A 4 -12.88 -2.41 -17.29
C SER A 4 -12.76 -0.93 -16.87
N GLU A 5 -13.77 -0.12 -17.22
CA GLU A 5 -13.86 1.36 -17.06
C GLU A 5 -13.73 1.90 -15.63
N ALA A 6 -13.38 1.08 -14.65
CA ALA A 6 -12.97 1.57 -13.35
C ALA A 6 -11.64 2.33 -13.54
N THR A 7 -11.72 3.63 -13.76
CA THR A 7 -10.56 4.55 -13.79
C THR A 7 -10.15 4.95 -12.38
N ASP A 8 -11.08 4.86 -11.44
CA ASP A 8 -10.85 5.14 -10.03
C ASP A 8 -10.67 3.85 -9.23
N ARG A 9 -9.87 3.97 -8.17
CA ARG A 9 -9.63 2.92 -7.17
C ARG A 9 -9.84 3.48 -5.78
N VAL A 10 -10.08 2.57 -4.85
CA VAL A 10 -9.94 2.83 -3.42
C VAL A 10 -8.90 1.86 -2.85
N LEU A 11 -8.19 2.32 -1.83
CA LEU A 11 -7.40 1.45 -0.97
C LEU A 11 -8.28 0.96 0.17
N VAL A 12 -8.31 -0.35 0.39
CA VAL A 12 -8.99 -0.97 1.51
C VAL A 12 -7.98 -1.64 2.42
N VAL A 13 -8.13 -1.43 3.72
CA VAL A 13 -7.20 -1.95 4.73
C VAL A 13 -8.02 -2.46 5.91
N LEU A 14 -7.65 -3.60 6.47
CA LEU A 14 -8.24 -4.07 7.71
C LEU A 14 -8.00 -3.07 8.85
N ARG A 15 -9.05 -2.79 9.64
CA ARG A 15 -8.99 -1.84 10.76
C ARG A 15 -7.94 -2.22 11.79
N GLU A 16 -7.75 -3.52 12.01
CA GLU A 16 -6.84 -4.11 12.98
C GLU A 16 -5.42 -4.31 12.42
N ALA A 17 -5.15 -3.99 11.14
CA ALA A 17 -3.84 -4.19 10.54
C ALA A 17 -2.72 -3.48 11.32
N ALA A 18 -3.01 -2.31 11.90
CA ALA A 18 -2.05 -1.57 12.73
C ALA A 18 -1.74 -2.25 14.08
N GLU A 19 -2.64 -3.09 14.59
CA GLU A 19 -2.46 -3.83 15.85
C GLU A 19 -1.66 -5.13 15.66
N HIS A 20 -1.48 -5.54 14.40
CA HIS A 20 -0.81 -6.78 14.01
C HIS A 20 0.21 -6.51 12.89
N PRO A 21 1.24 -5.68 13.16
CA PRO A 21 2.18 -5.22 12.13
C PRO A 21 3.03 -6.34 11.50
N ASP A 22 3.10 -7.51 12.14
CA ASP A 22 3.86 -8.68 11.69
C ASP A 22 2.99 -9.70 10.94
N ASN A 23 1.69 -9.44 10.77
CA ASN A 23 0.78 -10.35 10.08
C ASN A 23 0.66 -9.97 8.61
N GLU A 24 1.48 -10.61 7.78
CA GLU A 24 1.50 -10.47 6.32
C GLU A 24 0.20 -10.92 5.63
N ALA A 25 -0.80 -11.45 6.35
CA ALA A 25 -2.12 -11.73 5.79
C ALA A 25 -3.10 -10.54 5.94
N LEU A 26 -2.69 -9.46 6.62
CA LEU A 26 -3.51 -8.25 6.84
C LEU A 26 -3.23 -7.20 5.77
N ASP A 27 -3.33 -7.65 4.52
CA ASP A 27 -2.98 -6.90 3.32
C ASP A 27 -3.83 -5.64 3.13
N ALA A 28 -3.26 -4.69 2.39
CA ALA A 28 -4.01 -3.60 1.83
C ALA A 28 -4.34 -3.91 0.37
N ASP A 29 -5.60 -3.74 -0.03
CA ASP A 29 -6.01 -4.02 -1.41
C ASP A 29 -6.38 -2.73 -2.12
N LEU A 30 -5.92 -2.62 -3.36
CA LEU A 30 -6.44 -1.66 -4.31
C LEU A 30 -7.60 -2.31 -5.06
N ILE A 31 -8.82 -1.79 -4.91
CA ILE A 31 -10.01 -2.38 -5.56
C ILE A 31 -10.79 -1.33 -6.38
N PRO A 32 -11.60 -1.78 -7.35
CA PRO A 32 -12.39 -0.90 -8.22
C PRO A 32 -13.39 -0.03 -7.46
N TYR A 33 -13.41 1.25 -7.84
CA TYR A 33 -14.47 2.18 -7.45
C TYR A 33 -15.41 2.47 -8.62
N PHE A 34 -16.72 2.38 -8.36
CA PHE A 34 -17.78 2.65 -9.32
C PHE A 34 -18.64 3.84 -8.88
N PRO A 35 -18.48 5.04 -9.49
CA PRO A 35 -19.21 6.23 -9.07
C PRO A 35 -20.72 6.12 -9.29
N GLY A 36 -21.17 5.30 -10.25
CA GLY A 36 -22.58 5.05 -10.55
C GLY A 36 -23.28 4.07 -9.60
N GLY A 37 -22.54 3.42 -8.69
CA GLY A 37 -23.06 2.33 -7.86
C GLY A 37 -22.32 1.02 -8.11
N CYS A 38 -22.39 0.09 -7.14
CA CYS A 38 -21.88 -1.27 -7.34
C CYS A 38 -22.80 -2.02 -8.30
N PRO A 39 -22.29 -2.52 -9.44
CA PRO A 39 -23.12 -3.17 -10.45
C PRO A 39 -23.62 -4.53 -9.95
N ASP A 40 -24.81 -4.98 -10.36
CA ASP A 40 -25.31 -6.30 -9.92
C ASP A 40 -24.58 -7.47 -10.59
N THR A 41 -23.94 -7.20 -11.73
CA THR A 41 -23.17 -8.17 -12.51
C THR A 41 -21.80 -7.61 -12.89
N ALA A 42 -20.88 -8.51 -13.26
CA ALA A 42 -19.58 -8.11 -13.79
C ALA A 42 -19.73 -7.12 -14.96
N PRO A 43 -19.11 -5.93 -14.91
CA PRO A 43 -19.09 -4.99 -16.01
C PRO A 43 -18.37 -5.52 -17.26
N ASP A 44 -18.64 -4.90 -18.40
CA ASP A 44 -17.89 -5.16 -19.63
C ASP A 44 -16.38 -4.93 -19.43
N GLY A 45 -15.57 -5.85 -19.98
CA GLY A 45 -14.11 -5.81 -19.84
C GLY A 45 -13.60 -6.29 -18.48
N TRP A 46 -14.46 -6.85 -17.62
CA TRP A 46 -14.01 -7.51 -16.40
C TRP A 46 -13.06 -8.67 -16.72
N PRO A 47 -11.92 -8.82 -16.03
CA PRO A 47 -10.92 -9.83 -16.33
C PRO A 47 -11.35 -11.19 -15.75
N HIS A 48 -12.41 -11.79 -16.31
CA HIS A 48 -13.01 -13.05 -15.86
C HIS A 48 -12.03 -14.23 -15.73
N GLY A 49 -10.88 -14.17 -16.41
CA GLY A 49 -9.83 -15.18 -16.30
C GLY A 49 -8.93 -15.07 -15.07
N THR A 50 -8.95 -13.93 -14.36
CA THR A 50 -8.04 -13.67 -13.22
C THR A 50 -8.73 -13.15 -11.98
N VAL A 51 -9.92 -12.56 -12.10
CA VAL A 51 -10.70 -12.03 -10.96
C VAL A 51 -12.14 -12.48 -11.08
N ASP A 52 -12.62 -13.24 -10.11
CA ASP A 52 -14.05 -13.54 -9.98
C ASP A 52 -14.78 -12.31 -9.42
N TYR A 53 -15.85 -11.89 -10.09
CA TYR A 53 -16.69 -10.76 -9.64
C TYR A 53 -17.40 -11.06 -8.32
N GLY A 54 -17.84 -12.32 -8.13
CA GLY A 54 -18.60 -12.76 -6.96
C GLY A 54 -20.00 -12.17 -6.86
N ALA A 55 -20.09 -10.89 -6.45
CA ALA A 55 -21.33 -10.15 -6.23
C ALA A 55 -21.02 -8.64 -6.01
N PRO A 56 -22.01 -7.75 -6.11
CA PRO A 56 -21.85 -6.38 -5.64
C PRO A 56 -21.34 -6.36 -4.19
N HIS A 57 -20.46 -5.41 -3.90
CA HIS A 57 -19.83 -5.24 -2.58
C HIS A 57 -18.87 -6.36 -2.16
N ALA A 58 -18.67 -7.42 -2.95
CA ALA A 58 -17.65 -8.41 -2.63
C ALA A 58 -16.25 -7.83 -2.81
N ILE A 59 -15.99 -7.20 -3.95
CA ILE A 59 -14.67 -6.66 -4.33
C ILE A 59 -14.79 -5.34 -5.09
N THR A 60 -15.89 -4.61 -4.86
CA THR A 60 -16.18 -3.34 -5.53
C THR A 60 -16.73 -2.35 -4.52
N VAL A 61 -16.38 -1.07 -4.67
CA VAL A 61 -16.88 0.02 -3.81
C VAL A 61 -17.59 1.06 -4.66
N CYS A 62 -18.62 1.70 -4.10
CA CYS A 62 -19.29 2.86 -4.68
C CYS A 62 -19.46 3.96 -3.61
N PRO A 63 -19.97 5.17 -3.93
CA PRO A 63 -20.10 6.26 -2.97
C PRO A 63 -20.85 5.87 -1.68
N ARG A 64 -21.85 4.98 -1.76
CA ARG A 64 -22.62 4.52 -0.59
C ARG A 64 -21.84 3.56 0.31
N CYS A 65 -20.85 2.88 -0.26
CA CYS A 65 -20.06 1.87 0.45
C CYS A 65 -18.81 2.46 1.10
N VAL A 66 -18.32 3.65 0.72
CA VAL A 66 -17.05 4.19 1.24
C VAL A 66 -16.99 4.16 2.77
N GLU A 67 -18.09 4.46 3.45
CA GLU A 67 -18.15 4.46 4.92
C GLU A 67 -18.57 3.13 5.54
N SER A 68 -19.19 2.22 4.76
CA SER A 68 -19.94 1.07 5.27
C SER A 68 -19.68 -0.26 4.55
N TRP A 69 -18.71 -0.30 3.63
CA TRP A 69 -18.50 -1.42 2.71
C TRP A 69 -18.37 -2.75 3.44
N ARG A 70 -17.50 -2.80 4.46
CA ARG A 70 -17.37 -3.89 5.41
C ARG A 70 -16.98 -3.34 6.77
N VAL A 71 -17.47 -3.96 7.83
CA VAL A 71 -17.30 -3.47 9.21
C VAL A 71 -15.83 -3.47 9.65
N ASP A 72 -15.07 -4.43 9.17
CA ASP A 72 -13.67 -4.71 9.47
C ASP A 72 -12.69 -3.92 8.60
N HIS A 73 -13.15 -3.24 7.54
CA HIS A 73 -12.28 -2.51 6.63
C HIS A 73 -12.42 -0.98 6.77
N ARG A 74 -11.31 -0.28 6.55
CA ARG A 74 -11.27 1.15 6.22
C ARG A 74 -11.12 1.29 4.71
N VAL A 75 -11.86 2.21 4.12
CA VAL A 75 -11.80 2.51 2.69
C VAL A 75 -11.29 3.94 2.52
N SER A 76 -10.32 4.14 1.63
CA SER A 76 -9.86 5.48 1.29
C SER A 76 -10.91 6.26 0.49
N GLN A 77 -10.69 7.57 0.33
CA GLN A 77 -11.35 8.28 -0.77
C GLN A 77 -10.92 7.69 -2.12
N PRO A 78 -11.78 7.73 -3.15
CA PRO A 78 -11.43 7.25 -4.47
C PRO A 78 -10.35 8.13 -5.11
N PHE A 79 -9.46 7.52 -5.88
CA PHE A 79 -8.43 8.21 -6.63
C PHE A 79 -8.22 7.57 -8.01
N PRO A 80 -7.88 8.37 -9.02
CA PRO A 80 -7.62 7.86 -10.36
C PRO A 80 -6.33 7.04 -10.39
N VAL A 81 -6.32 5.99 -11.21
CA VAL A 81 -5.12 5.19 -11.48
C VAL A 81 -4.74 5.25 -12.97
N PRO A 82 -3.46 5.02 -13.30
CA PRO A 82 -3.02 4.95 -14.70
C PRO A 82 -3.80 3.91 -15.51
N ALA A 83 -3.97 4.18 -16.81
CA ALA A 83 -4.55 3.20 -17.72
C ALA A 83 -3.69 1.92 -17.75
N GLY A 84 -4.34 0.76 -17.72
CA GLY A 84 -3.65 -0.54 -17.69
C GLY A 84 -3.23 -1.01 -16.30
N THR A 85 -3.46 -0.23 -15.24
CA THR A 85 -3.33 -0.74 -13.87
C THR A 85 -4.25 -1.96 -13.68
N PRO A 86 -3.75 -3.07 -13.11
CA PRO A 86 -4.57 -4.24 -12.81
C PRO A 86 -5.81 -3.86 -12.01
N LEU A 87 -6.88 -4.64 -12.21
CA LEU A 87 -8.16 -4.34 -11.58
C LEU A 87 -8.07 -4.37 -10.06
N ILE A 88 -7.35 -5.37 -9.54
CA ILE A 88 -7.04 -5.53 -8.13
C ILE A 88 -5.52 -5.64 -7.97
N LEU A 89 -4.99 -4.95 -6.97
CA LEU A 89 -3.61 -5.13 -6.50
C LEU A 89 -3.66 -5.45 -5.01
N LEU A 90 -2.96 -6.51 -4.63
CA LEU A 90 -2.74 -6.88 -3.22
C LEU A 90 -1.39 -6.31 -2.81
N PHE A 91 -1.36 -5.54 -1.73
CA PHE A 91 -0.13 -5.04 -1.14
C PHE A 91 0.15 -5.82 0.15
N PRO A 92 1.08 -6.79 0.10
CA PRO A 92 1.52 -7.45 1.31
C PRO A 92 2.16 -6.41 2.25
N TRP A 93 1.68 -6.35 3.49
CA TRP A 93 2.28 -5.50 4.50
C TRP A 93 3.65 -6.07 4.87
N ALA A 94 4.70 -5.59 4.21
CA ALA A 94 6.05 -5.82 4.69
C ALA A 94 6.25 -4.93 5.93
N ALA A 95 6.34 -5.54 7.11
CA ALA A 95 6.82 -4.83 8.29
C ALA A 95 8.08 -4.05 7.91
N ALA A 96 8.10 -2.75 8.21
CA ALA A 96 9.28 -1.93 7.97
C ALA A 96 10.47 -2.59 8.67
N GLN A 97 11.37 -3.20 7.90
CA GLN A 97 12.59 -3.76 8.44
C GLN A 97 13.31 -2.62 9.19
N PRO A 98 13.72 -2.81 10.45
CA PRO A 98 14.55 -1.81 11.11
C PRO A 98 15.74 -1.55 10.20
N VAL A 99 15.87 -0.32 9.70
CA VAL A 99 17.08 0.08 8.99
C VAL A 99 18.20 -0.13 9.99
N ALA A 100 19.07 -1.12 9.73
CA ALA A 100 20.18 -1.39 10.60
C ALA A 100 20.88 -0.06 10.88
N ALA A 101 20.98 0.33 12.15
CA ALA A 101 21.79 1.46 12.54
C ALA A 101 23.15 1.21 11.88
N THR A 102 23.55 2.11 10.98
CA THR A 102 24.92 2.11 10.46
C THR A 102 25.80 2.11 11.68
N SER A 103 26.46 0.98 11.96
CA SER A 103 27.52 0.95 12.95
C SER A 103 28.48 2.03 12.52
N ASP A 104 28.55 3.13 13.27
CA ASP A 104 29.62 4.10 13.20
C ASP A 104 30.90 3.39 13.69
N GLY A 105 31.36 2.43 12.90
CA GLY A 105 32.66 1.80 12.99
C GLY A 105 33.69 2.73 12.36
N GLY A 106 33.72 3.98 12.84
CA GLY A 106 34.76 4.94 12.52
C GLY A 106 36.06 4.54 13.20
N SER A 107 36.75 3.51 12.68
CA SER A 107 38.18 3.36 12.97
C SER A 107 38.94 4.44 12.21
N ARG A 108 39.04 5.62 12.83
CA ARG A 108 39.94 6.68 12.40
C ARG A 108 41.39 6.20 12.60
N PRO A 109 42.28 6.26 11.59
CA PRO A 109 43.69 6.04 11.84
C PRO A 109 44.24 7.13 12.77
N ALA A 110 45.06 6.74 13.74
CA ALA A 110 45.71 7.66 14.66
C ALA A 110 46.56 8.67 13.87
N ASN A 111 46.19 9.95 13.95
CA ASN A 111 47.01 11.04 13.46
C ASN A 111 48.01 11.41 14.56
N PRO A 112 49.33 11.24 14.39
CA PRO A 112 50.29 11.72 15.38
C PRO A 112 50.26 13.25 15.33
N GLY A 113 49.84 13.88 16.44
CA GLY A 113 49.84 15.34 16.57
C GLY A 113 51.25 15.92 16.42
N PRO A 114 51.39 17.18 15.99
CA PRO A 114 52.68 17.84 15.87
C PRO A 114 53.32 18.02 17.25
N ALA A 115 54.64 17.79 17.33
CA ALA A 115 55.43 17.97 18.54
C ALA A 115 55.37 19.43 19.05
N PRO A 116 55.44 19.66 20.37
CA PRO A 116 55.46 21.01 20.92
C PRO A 116 56.75 21.74 20.53
N VAL A 117 56.62 22.99 20.12
CA VAL A 117 57.76 23.90 19.94
C VAL A 117 58.18 24.42 21.31
N ASP A 118 59.40 24.09 21.74
CA ASP A 118 60.00 24.66 22.94
C ASP A 118 60.16 26.17 22.76
N THR A 119 59.51 26.95 23.61
CA THR A 119 59.80 28.38 23.78
C THR A 119 60.40 28.55 25.16
N SER A 120 61.73 28.61 25.22
CA SER A 120 62.45 29.16 26.38
C SER A 120 63.00 30.54 26.02
N ALA A 121 62.98 31.38 27.06
CA ALA A 121 63.25 32.82 27.13
C ALA A 121 64.50 33.34 26.42
#